data_AF-A0A5Y5D135-F1
#
_entry.id   AF-A0A5Y5D135-F1
#
_cell.length_a   1.000
_cell.length_b   1.000
_cell.length_c   1.000
_cell.angle_alpha   90.00
_cell.angle_beta   90.00
_cell.angle_gamma   90.00
#
_symmetry.space_group_name_H-M   'P 1'
#
loop_
_entity.id
_entity.type
_entity.pdbx_description
1 polymer ?
#
loop_
_entity_poly.entity_id
_entity_poly.type
_entity_poly.pdbx_seq_one_letter_code
_entity_poly.pdbx_strand_id
1 'polypeptide(L)' 'NLYISAQNVYSTTVEGQFDNEPYTLELGKSKDFSVGNLTCKVVLTSIAYMDNEASFSKSCYDKSKQPKF' A
#
# COMPACT_ATOMS: atom_id res chain seq x y z
N ASN A 1 -1.85 3.76 -13.71
CA ASN A 1 -2.45 2.77 -12.79
C ASN A 1 -1.38 2.31 -11.82
N LEU A 2 -1.46 2.74 -10.56
CA LEU A 2 -0.50 2.32 -9.53
C LEU A 2 -0.86 0.92 -9.06
N TYR A 3 0.04 -0.04 -9.29
CA TYR A 3 -0.15 -1.45 -8.98
C TYR A 3 0.40 -1.77 -7.59
N ILE A 4 -0.36 -2.58 -6.83
CA ILE A 4 0.11 -3.17 -5.58
C ILE A 4 0.03 -4.68 -5.73
N SER A 5 1.15 -5.35 -5.47
CA SER A 5 1.21 -6.81 -5.39
C SER A 5 1.45 -7.23 -3.96
N ALA A 6 0.84 -8.35 -3.58
CA ALA A 6 1.24 -9.14 -2.42
C ALA A 6 2.08 -10.32 -2.93
N GLN A 7 3.29 -10.48 -2.41
CA GLN A 7 4.19 -11.58 -2.76
C GLN A 7 4.21 -12.63 -1.64
N ASN A 8 4.33 -12.20 -0.38
CA ASN A 8 4.25 -13.07 0.79
C ASN A 8 3.14 -12.56 1.72
N VAL A 9 2.17 -13.42 2.01
CA VAL A 9 1.11 -13.14 2.99
C VAL A 9 1.37 -13.97 4.24
N TYR A 10 1.56 -13.30 5.38
CA TYR A 10 1.70 -13.91 6.69
C TYR A 10 0.43 -13.68 7.51
N SER A 11 0.36 -14.21 8.73
CA SER A 11 -0.84 -14.07 9.58
C SER A 11 -1.19 -12.63 9.95
N THR A 12 -0.20 -11.73 10.03
CA THR A 12 -0.38 -10.33 10.44
C THR A 12 0.29 -9.31 9.52
N THR A 13 1.08 -9.77 8.55
CA THR A 13 1.90 -8.92 7.69
C THR A 13 1.83 -9.37 6.24
N VAL A 14 2.05 -8.44 5.31
CA VAL A 14 2.20 -8.71 3.88
C VAL A 14 3.46 -8.05 3.37
N GLU A 15 4.23 -8.79 2.59
CA GLU A 15 5.35 -8.28 1.82
C GLU A 15 5.01 -8.28 0.34
N GLY A 16 5.47 -7.27 -0.38
CA GLY A 16 5.24 -7.20 -1.81
C GLY A 16 5.86 -5.96 -2.44
N GLN A 17 5.31 -5.56 -3.58
CA GLN A 17 5.76 -4.38 -4.31
C GLN A 17 4.60 -3.42 -4.59
N PHE A 18 4.84 -2.15 -4.30
CA PHE A 18 4.00 -1.06 -4.75
C PHE A 18 4.74 -0.34 -5.87
N ASP A 19 4.25 -0.47 -7.11
CA ASP A 19 5.00 -0.14 -8.31
C ASP A 19 6.37 -0.87 -8.33
N ASN A 20 7.49 -0.15 -8.19
CA ASN A 20 8.83 -0.74 -8.11
C ASN A 20 9.45 -0.69 -6.70
N GLU A 21 8.72 -0.21 -5.70
CA GLU A 21 9.21 -0.12 -4.32
C GLU A 21 8.76 -1.34 -3.49
N PRO A 22 9.69 -2.08 -2.88
CA PRO A 22 9.33 -3.15 -1.97
C PRO A 22 8.69 -2.59 -0.69
N TYR A 23 7.74 -3.32 -0.14
CA TYR A 23 7.13 -2.98 1.14
C TYR A 23 6.90 -4.20 2.01
N THR A 24 6.85 -3.91 3.31
CA THR A 24 6.25 -4.77 4.34
C THR A 24 5.18 -3.91 5.01
N LEU A 25 3.96 -4.42 5.12
CA LEU A 25 2.84 -3.73 5.71
C LEU A 25 2.14 -4.65 6.71
N GLU A 26 1.97 -4.18 7.93
CA GLU A 26 1.24 -4.92 8.97
C GLU A 26 -0.26 -4.60 8.91
N LEU A 27 -1.08 -5.55 9.35
CA LEU A 27 -2.54 -5.41 9.35
C LEU A 27 -2.97 -4.18 10.18
N GLY A 28 -3.80 -3.33 9.56
CA GLY A 28 -4.27 -2.07 10.14
C GLY A 28 -3.23 -0.94 10.12
N LYS A 29 -1.99 -1.19 9.69
CA LYS A 29 -0.99 -0.14 9.48
C LYS A 29 -1.05 0.41 8.08
N SER A 30 -0.55 1.63 7.93
CA SER A 30 -0.45 2.33 6.66
C SER A 30 0.98 2.68 6.31
N LYS A 31 1.29 2.68 5.02
CA LYS A 31 2.54 3.20 4.48
C LYS A 31 2.24 4.17 3.35
N ASP A 32 2.98 5.27 3.32
CA ASP A 32 2.89 6.26 2.27
C ASP A 32 3.97 5.97 1.22
N PHE A 33 3.56 5.97 -0.05
CA PHE A 33 4.42 5.78 -1.21
C PHE A 33 4.39 7.05 -2.07
N SER A 34 5.56 7.47 -2.56
CA SER A 34 5.65 8.61 -3.48
C SER A 34 5.91 8.10 -4.89
N VAL A 35 4.99 8.39 -5.82
CA VAL A 35 5.12 8.00 -7.22
C VAL A 35 4.95 9.24 -8.10
N GLY A 36 6.06 9.80 -8.56
CA GLY A 36 6.08 11.12 -9.21
C GLY A 36 5.53 12.19 -8.27
N ASN A 37 4.50 12.92 -8.72
CA ASN A 37 3.83 13.97 -7.95
C ASN A 37 2.70 13.45 -7.04
N LEU A 38 2.40 12.16 -7.07
CA LEU A 38 1.39 11.55 -6.23
C LEU A 38 2.01 11.03 -4.93
N THR A 39 1.29 11.21 -3.83
CA THR A 39 1.53 10.44 -2.62
C THR A 39 0.32 9.58 -2.33
N CYS A 40 0.57 8.28 -2.21
CA CYS A 40 -0.44 7.26 -1.98
C CYS A 40 -0.27 6.65 -0.62
N LYS A 41 -1.27 6.81 0.23
CA LYS A 41 -1.40 6.08 1.47
C LYS A 41 -2.07 4.74 1.20
N VAL A 42 -1.35 3.66 1.48
CA VAL A 42 -1.86 2.29 1.40
C VAL A 42 -2.03 1.76 2.81
N VAL A 43 -3.19 1.18 3.11
CA VAL A 43 -3.49 0.53 4.39
C VAL A 43 -3.83 -0.92 4.10
N LEU A 44 -3.19 -1.85 4.81
CA LEU A 44 -3.58 -3.25 4.79
C LEU A 44 -4.83 -3.43 5.65
N THR A 45 -5.95 -3.77 5.03
CA THR A 45 -7.26 -3.83 5.69
C THR A 45 -7.67 -5.22 6.13
N SER A 46 -7.24 -6.25 5.41
CA SER A 46 -7.49 -7.65 5.79
C SER A 46 -6.43 -8.58 5.21
N ILE A 47 -6.28 -9.71 5.88
CA ILE A 47 -5.43 -10.84 5.49
C ILE A 47 -6.29 -12.10 5.58
N ALA A 48 -6.30 -12.89 4.51
CA ALA A 48 -6.79 -14.26 4.50
C ALA A 48 -5.60 -15.19 4.25
N TYR A 49 -4.88 -15.51 5.33
CA TYR A 49 -3.61 -16.26 5.26
C TYR A 49 -3.76 -17.64 4.60
N MET A 50 -4.84 -18.36 4.88
CA MET A 50 -5.10 -19.68 4.30
C MET A 50 -5.29 -19.64 2.78
N ASP A 51 -5.83 -18.52 2.28
CA ASP A 51 -6.09 -18.29 0.86
C ASP A 51 -4.94 -17.54 0.16
N ASN A 52 -3.90 -17.16 0.93
CA ASN A 52 -2.80 -16.30 0.49
C ASN A 52 -3.31 -14.97 -0.13
N GLU A 53 -4.40 -14.43 0.41
CA GLU A 53 -5.02 -13.19 -0.05
C GLU A 53 -4.85 -12.05 0.95
N ALA A 54 -4.77 -10.83 0.43
CA ALA A 54 -4.70 -9.61 1.22
C ALA A 54 -5.49 -8.50 0.54
N SER A 55 -6.26 -7.73 1.33
CA SER A 55 -6.98 -6.56 0.82
C SER A 55 -6.37 -5.27 1.33
N PHE A 56 -6.28 -4.29 0.43
CA PHE A 56 -5.70 -3.00 0.71
C PHE A 56 -6.70 -1.89 0.40
N SER A 57 -6.71 -0.86 1.24
CA SER A 57 -7.28 0.44 0.85
C SER A 57 -6.16 1.35 0.37
N LYS A 58 -6.43 2.12 -0.68
CA LYS A 58 -5.46 3.05 -1.29
C LYS A 58 -6.11 4.40 -1.48
N SER A 59 -5.48 5.44 -0.95
CA SER A 59 -5.86 6.84 -1.17
C SER A 59 -4.66 7.61 -1.70
N CYS A 60 -4.80 8.24 -2.86
CA CYS A 60 -3.73 8.99 -3.50
C CYS A 60 -4.12 10.45 -3.64
N TYR A 61 -3.18 11.34 -3.32
CA TYR A 61 -3.35 12.78 -3.53
C TYR A 61 -2.18 13.35 -4.33
N ASP A 62 -2.47 14.40 -5.09
CA ASP A 62 -1.49 15.10 -5.91
C ASP A 62 -0.85 16.23 -5.10
N LYS A 63 0.45 16.11 -4.82
CA LYS A 63 1.22 17.13 -4.10
C LYS A 63 1.20 18.48 -4.81
N SER A 64 1.06 18.51 -6.14
CA SER A 64 1.02 19.77 -6.90
C SER A 64 -0.29 20.53 -6.73
N LYS A 65 -1.34 19.84 -6.26
CA LYS A 65 -2.67 20.41 -6.01
C LYS A 65 -2.92 20.72 -4.53
N GLN A 66 -1.96 20.44 -3.65
CA GLN A 66 -2.05 20.92 -2.27
C GLN A 66 -1.86 22.44 -2.25
N PRO A 67 -2.79 23.20 -1.63
CA PRO A 67 -2.56 24.61 -1.40
C PRO A 67 -1.30 24.75 -0.55
N LYS A 68 -0.31 25.45 -1.10
CA LYS A 68 0.85 25.90 -0.33
C LYS A 68 0.36 26.99 0.60
N PHE A 69 0.29 26.69 1.88
CA PHE A 69 0.11 27.69 2.94
C PHE A 69 1.43 28.45 3.15
#